data_AF-A0A9W6SZF3-F1
#
_entry.id   AF-A0A9W6SZF3-F1
#
_cell.length_a   1.000
_cell.length_b   1.000
_cell.length_c   1.000
_cell.angle_alpha   90.00
_cell.angle_beta   90.00
_cell.angle_gamma   90.00
#
_symmetry.space_group_name_H-M   'P 1'
#
loop_
_entity.id
_entity.type
_entity.pdbx_description
1 polymer ?
#
loop_
_entity_poly.entity_id
_entity_poly.type
_entity_poly.pdbx_seq_one_letter_code
_entity_poly.pdbx_strand_id
1 'polypeptide(L)'
;MHGFIDLLFGSIIGFAILLMRMQIGDKIDELIVNKSLLVPLITIIGHYSLIHFHTVPLETCPCFEDSVAFVGVLMGLDLGHWLLSNSSYQTKLTDEYAPFAIPYSYNELGLIKSILRVLIGVSLVVTWKLISKPFLNLIFKPIFNVIDSNRAKTKSKKNKFLVKFISDDDESEFEKTIENSKVNCDVFKYRYNRINIIRLIVYAGIAMITVGCKPIFDIVGLGLEKNIN
;
A
#
# COMPACT_ATOMS: atom_id res chain seq x y z
N MET A 1 -5.43 -18.84 -16.76
CA MET A 1 -5.78 -17.41 -16.98
C MET A 1 -4.61 -16.56 -17.45
N HIS A 2 -3.40 -17.14 -17.62
CA HIS A 2 -2.28 -16.52 -18.32
C HIS A 2 -1.70 -17.49 -19.35
N GLY A 3 -1.32 -16.98 -20.51
CA GLY A 3 -0.72 -17.78 -21.56
C GLY A 3 0.71 -18.19 -21.23
N PHE A 4 1.26 -19.16 -21.96
CA PHE A 4 2.68 -19.52 -21.85
C PHE A 4 3.60 -18.31 -22.12
N ILE A 5 3.16 -17.44 -23.04
CA ILE A 5 3.85 -16.20 -23.39
C ILE A 5 3.94 -15.25 -22.19
N ASP A 6 2.84 -15.07 -21.44
CA ASP A 6 2.80 -14.20 -20.26
C ASP A 6 3.78 -14.68 -19.17
N LEU A 7 3.86 -16.00 -18.98
CA LEU A 7 4.80 -16.64 -18.04
C LEU A 7 6.26 -16.42 -18.45
N LEU A 8 6.57 -16.59 -19.74
CA LEU A 8 7.91 -16.40 -20.27
C LEU A 8 8.38 -14.95 -20.12
N PHE A 9 7.56 -13.98 -20.53
CA PHE A 9 7.90 -12.57 -20.38
C PHE A 9 7.93 -12.13 -18.92
N GLY A 10 7.01 -12.62 -18.08
CA GLY A 10 7.03 -12.37 -16.65
C GLY A 10 8.33 -12.84 -15.99
N SER A 11 8.83 -14.03 -16.36
CA SER A 11 10.11 -14.56 -15.87
C SER A 11 11.30 -13.73 -16.35
N ILE A 12 11.31 -13.29 -17.62
CA ILE A 12 12.38 -12.46 -18.16
C ILE A 12 12.43 -11.10 -17.44
N ILE A 13 11.27 -10.46 -17.26
CA ILE A 13 11.17 -9.18 -16.54
C ILE A 13 11.62 -9.36 -15.09
N GLY A 14 11.19 -10.43 -14.42
CA GLY A 14 11.62 -10.73 -13.05
C GLY A 14 13.13 -10.94 -12.92
N PHE A 15 13.74 -11.68 -13.87
CA PHE A 15 15.19 -11.89 -13.90
C PHE A 15 15.96 -10.59 -14.16
N ALA A 16 15.47 -9.73 -15.07
CA ALA A 16 16.07 -8.43 -15.33
C ALA A 16 16.03 -7.51 -14.09
N ILE A 17 14.90 -7.48 -13.38
CA ILE A 17 14.75 -6.73 -12.13
C ILE A 17 15.69 -7.26 -11.06
N LEU A 18 15.87 -8.58 -10.95
CA LEU A 18 16.81 -9.18 -10.01
C LEU A 18 18.25 -8.74 -10.28
N LEU A 19 18.70 -8.80 -11.53
CA LEU A 19 20.04 -8.34 -11.91
C LEU A 19 20.24 -6.86 -11.60
N MET A 20 19.23 -6.03 -11.90
CA MET A 20 19.25 -4.61 -11.56
C MET A 20 19.33 -4.39 -10.04
N ARG A 21 18.59 -5.17 -9.24
CA ARG A 21 18.63 -5.09 -7.77
C ARG A 21 19.99 -5.50 -7.21
N MET A 22 20.66 -6.49 -7.80
CA MET A 22 22.01 -6.88 -7.37
C MET A 22 23.05 -5.79 -7.58
N GLN A 23 22.89 -4.94 -8.61
CA GLN A 23 23.84 -3.87 -8.92
C GLN A 23 23.55 -2.55 -8.17
N ILE A 24 22.26 -2.26 -7.93
CA ILE A 24 21.81 -0.98 -7.36
C ILE A 24 21.40 -1.14 -5.88
N GLY A 25 21.31 -2.36 -5.38
CA GLY A 25 20.82 -2.72 -4.04
C GLY A 25 21.49 -1.92 -2.94
N ASP A 26 22.82 -1.90 -2.90
CA ASP A 26 23.58 -1.20 -1.86
C ASP A 26 23.25 0.30 -1.79
N LYS A 27 23.08 0.94 -2.94
CA LYS A 27 22.73 2.37 -3.02
C LYS A 27 21.30 2.63 -2.55
N ILE A 28 20.38 1.71 -2.84
CA ILE A 28 18.98 1.79 -2.38
C ILE A 28 18.93 1.58 -0.87
N ASP A 29 19.68 0.60 -0.36
CA ASP A 29 19.71 0.28 1.06
C ASP A 29 20.35 1.43 1.85
N GLU A 30 21.43 2.05 1.35
CA GLU A 30 22.01 3.28 1.91
C GLU A 30 20.99 4.43 1.92
N LEU A 31 20.24 4.62 0.82
CA LEU A 31 19.19 5.64 0.74
C LEU A 31 18.11 5.44 1.80
N ILE A 32 17.69 4.20 2.05
CA ILE A 32 16.64 3.85 3.02
C ILE A 32 17.16 3.99 4.46
N VAL A 33 18.42 3.65 4.71
CA VAL A 33 19.03 3.71 6.05
C VAL A 33 19.29 5.15 6.51
N ASN A 34 19.33 6.11 5.59
CA ASN A 34 19.53 7.52 5.91
C ASN A 34 18.50 8.07 6.89
N LYS A 35 18.97 8.77 7.93
CA LYS A 35 18.14 9.35 9.01
C LYS A 35 17.26 10.53 8.58
N SER A 36 17.34 10.95 7.33
CA SER A 36 16.58 12.11 6.85
C SER A 36 15.08 11.82 6.80
N LEU A 37 14.27 12.78 7.25
CA LEU A 37 12.81 12.73 7.11
C LEU A 37 12.34 12.86 5.65
N LEU A 38 13.24 13.19 4.72
CA LEU A 38 12.91 13.21 3.28
C LEU A 38 12.78 11.80 2.69
N VAL A 39 13.44 10.80 3.27
CA VAL A 39 13.40 9.40 2.81
C VAL A 39 11.97 8.83 2.82
N PRO A 40 11.19 8.89 3.91
CA PRO A 40 9.82 8.41 3.91
C PRO A 40 8.92 9.16 2.92
N LEU A 41 9.16 10.46 2.70
CA LEU A 41 8.40 11.24 1.72
C LEU A 41 8.69 10.80 0.28
N ILE A 42 9.96 10.65 -0.08
CA ILE A 42 10.38 10.20 -1.41
C ILE A 42 9.89 8.77 -1.67
N THR A 43 9.98 7.87 -0.70
CA THR A 43 9.49 6.49 -0.84
C THR A 43 7.98 6.46 -1.05
N ILE A 44 7.19 7.22 -0.28
CA ILE A 44 5.73 7.33 -0.48
C ILE A 44 5.40 7.87 -1.88
N ILE A 45 6.06 8.95 -2.30
CA ILE A 45 5.84 9.54 -3.64
C ILE A 45 6.23 8.56 -4.73
N GLY A 46 7.34 7.85 -4.60
CA GLY A 46 7.80 6.87 -5.58
C GLY A 46 6.81 5.72 -5.75
N HIS A 47 6.39 5.09 -4.65
CA HIS A 47 5.40 4.01 -4.68
C HIS A 47 4.03 4.47 -5.18
N TYR A 48 3.59 5.66 -4.78
CA TYR A 48 2.35 6.23 -5.28
C TYR A 48 2.42 6.51 -6.79
N SER A 49 3.59 6.95 -7.27
CA SER A 49 3.84 7.17 -8.69
C SER A 49 3.73 5.86 -9.49
N LEU A 50 4.19 4.72 -8.96
CA LEU A 50 4.00 3.40 -9.58
C LEU A 50 2.50 3.07 -9.76
N ILE A 51 1.66 3.34 -8.76
CA ILE A 51 0.21 3.14 -8.86
C ILE A 51 -0.40 4.12 -9.88
N HIS A 52 0.15 5.33 -9.98
CA HIS A 52 -0.31 6.33 -10.93
C HIS A 52 0.01 5.95 -12.39
N PHE A 53 1.17 5.36 -12.66
CA PHE A 53 1.50 4.89 -14.01
C PHE A 53 0.81 3.58 -14.36
N HIS A 54 0.38 2.80 -13.37
CA HIS A 54 -0.36 1.58 -13.61
C HIS A 54 -1.70 1.88 -14.30
N THR A 55 -1.91 1.25 -15.45
CA THR A 55 -3.10 1.45 -16.27
C THR A 55 -4.34 0.96 -15.54
N VAL A 56 -5.36 1.81 -15.46
CA VAL A 56 -6.63 1.42 -14.84
C VAL A 56 -7.43 0.59 -15.85
N PRO A 57 -7.82 -0.64 -15.50
CA PRO A 57 -8.66 -1.46 -16.37
C PRO A 57 -10.05 -0.85 -16.51
N LEU A 58 -10.67 -1.03 -17.68
CA LEU A 58 -12.05 -0.60 -17.93
C LEU A 58 -13.05 -1.30 -16.99
N GLU A 59 -12.81 -2.58 -16.71
CA GLU A 59 -13.64 -3.39 -15.81
C GLU A 59 -13.01 -3.52 -14.41
N THR A 60 -13.83 -3.82 -13.38
CA THR A 60 -13.34 -4.28 -12.07
C THR A 60 -12.56 -5.59 -12.24
N CYS A 61 -11.26 -5.53 -12.51
CA CYS A 61 -10.43 -6.72 -12.50
C CYS A 61 -9.72 -6.87 -11.13
N PRO A 62 -9.65 -8.10 -10.58
CA PRO A 62 -8.90 -8.36 -9.36
C PRO A 62 -7.41 -8.04 -9.51
N CYS A 63 -6.85 -8.14 -10.72
CA CYS A 63 -5.43 -7.92 -10.98
C CYS A 63 -4.95 -6.50 -10.61
N PHE A 64 -5.76 -5.47 -10.85
CA PHE A 64 -5.42 -4.10 -10.46
C PHE A 64 -5.44 -3.94 -8.93
N GLU A 65 -6.44 -4.54 -8.29
CA GLU A 65 -6.57 -4.51 -6.84
C GLU A 65 -5.40 -5.22 -6.14
N ASP A 66 -4.92 -6.32 -6.71
CA ASP A 66 -3.75 -7.06 -6.23
C ASP A 66 -2.44 -6.28 -6.47
N SER A 67 -2.34 -5.55 -7.58
CA SER A 67 -1.20 -4.66 -7.85
C SER A 67 -1.11 -3.51 -6.83
N VAL A 68 -2.25 -2.90 -6.47
CA VAL A 68 -2.29 -1.87 -5.40
C VAL A 68 -1.90 -2.47 -4.05
N ALA A 69 -2.36 -3.68 -3.74
CA ALA A 69 -1.96 -4.38 -2.52
C ALA A 69 -0.45 -4.64 -2.48
N PHE A 70 0.12 -5.13 -3.59
CA PHE A 70 1.55 -5.38 -3.74
C PHE A 70 2.40 -4.13 -3.53
N VAL A 71 2.06 -3.03 -4.20
CA VAL A 71 2.76 -1.74 -4.01
C VAL A 71 2.60 -1.23 -2.57
N GLY A 72 1.45 -1.47 -1.94
CA GLY A 72 1.24 -1.18 -0.52
C GLY A 72 2.21 -1.92 0.38
N VAL A 73 2.40 -3.23 0.16
CA VAL A 73 3.39 -4.03 0.91
C VAL A 73 4.80 -3.45 0.74
N LEU A 74 5.23 -3.16 -0.49
CA LEU A 74 6.55 -2.57 -0.75
C LEU A 74 6.75 -1.23 -0.03
N MET A 75 5.77 -0.34 -0.13
CA MET A 75 5.79 0.95 0.57
C MET A 75 5.90 0.76 2.09
N GLY A 76 5.18 -0.21 2.65
CA GLY A 76 5.24 -0.52 4.07
C GLY A 76 6.56 -1.15 4.53
N LEU A 77 7.20 -1.96 3.69
CA LEU A 77 8.52 -2.54 3.96
C LEU A 77 9.58 -1.43 4.04
N ASP A 78 9.64 -0.55 3.04
CA ASP A 78 10.65 0.52 3.00
C ASP A 78 10.46 1.51 4.15
N LEU A 79 9.22 1.89 4.44
CA LEU A 79 8.91 2.74 5.61
C LEU A 79 9.25 2.03 6.93
N GLY A 80 8.98 0.72 7.02
CA GLY A 80 9.32 -0.09 8.18
C GLY A 80 10.83 -0.18 8.41
N HIS A 81 11.61 -0.39 7.35
CA HIS A 81 13.08 -0.43 7.41
C HIS A 81 13.65 0.91 7.83
N TRP A 82 13.16 2.01 7.24
CA TRP A 82 13.56 3.36 7.65
C TRP A 82 13.23 3.63 9.12
N LEU A 83 12.01 3.29 9.56
CA LEU A 83 11.58 3.47 10.95
C LEU A 83 12.46 2.67 11.92
N LEU A 84 12.76 1.41 11.59
CA LEU A 84 13.61 0.55 12.40
C LEU A 84 15.04 1.09 12.47
N SER A 85 15.61 1.50 11.33
CA SER A 85 16.95 2.10 11.23
C SER A 85 17.09 3.37 12.06
N ASN A 86 16.05 4.21 12.11
CA ASN A 86 16.06 5.46 12.87
C ASN A 86 15.61 5.30 14.33
N SER A 87 15.12 4.12 14.72
CA SER A 87 14.69 3.83 16.10
C SER A 87 15.86 3.38 16.98
N SER A 88 15.68 3.47 18.30
CA SER A 88 16.63 2.93 19.28
C SER A 88 16.79 1.40 19.23
N TYR A 89 15.95 0.70 18.48
CA TYR A 89 15.98 -0.75 18.31
C TYR A 89 16.82 -1.19 17.11
N GLN A 90 17.56 -0.28 16.46
CA GLN A 90 18.49 -0.59 15.39
C GLN A 90 19.45 -1.72 15.81
N THR A 91 19.57 -2.75 14.97
CA THR A 91 20.58 -3.79 15.17
C THR A 91 21.96 -3.16 14.96
N LYS A 92 22.89 -3.32 15.93
CA LYS A 92 24.27 -2.80 15.78
C LYS A 92 24.86 -3.36 14.49
N LEU A 93 25.40 -2.47 13.64
CA LEU A 93 26.21 -2.81 12.47
C LEU A 93 27.34 -3.75 12.92
N THR A 94 27.15 -5.03 12.71
CA THR A 94 28.18 -6.06 12.78
C THR A 94 28.24 -6.67 11.40
N ASP A 95 29.42 -7.09 10.94
CA ASP A 95 29.66 -7.58 9.56
C ASP A 95 28.75 -8.76 9.14
N GLU A 96 27.99 -9.31 10.09
CA GLU A 96 27.10 -10.46 9.97
C GLU A 96 25.63 -10.08 9.66
N TYR A 97 25.18 -8.84 9.95
CA TYR A 97 23.77 -8.45 9.82
C TYR A 97 23.55 -7.04 9.25
N ALA A 98 22.62 -6.93 8.29
CA ALA A 98 22.15 -5.63 7.79
C ALA A 98 21.47 -4.82 8.92
N PRO A 99 21.55 -3.47 8.90
CA PRO A 99 21.07 -2.61 10.00
C PRO A 99 19.56 -2.70 10.27
N PHE A 100 18.78 -3.19 9.29
CA PHE A 100 17.33 -3.40 9.36
C PHE A 100 16.94 -4.90 9.44
N ALA A 101 17.91 -5.81 9.56
CA ALA A 101 17.63 -7.23 9.72
C ALA A 101 17.20 -7.55 11.15
N ILE A 102 16.24 -8.47 11.29
CA ILE A 102 15.83 -9.02 12.58
C ILE A 102 16.73 -10.24 12.85
N PRO A 103 17.71 -10.14 13.76
CA PRO A 103 18.73 -11.16 13.91
C PRO A 103 18.10 -12.50 14.32
N TYR A 104 18.61 -13.58 13.75
CA TYR A 104 18.13 -14.94 13.96
C TYR A 104 19.28 -15.95 13.86
N SER A 105 19.40 -16.79 14.88
CA SER A 105 20.40 -17.85 14.98
C SER A 105 19.73 -19.07 15.56
N TYR A 106 19.67 -20.15 14.78
CA TYR A 106 19.04 -21.39 15.21
C TYR A 106 19.74 -22.00 16.43
N ASN A 107 21.06 -21.84 16.51
CA ASN A 107 21.89 -22.40 17.60
C ASN A 107 21.58 -21.75 18.96
N GLU A 108 21.25 -20.45 18.97
CA GLU A 108 20.98 -19.70 20.21
C GLU A 108 19.51 -19.76 20.63
N LEU A 109 18.58 -19.80 19.66
CA LEU A 109 17.13 -19.78 19.93
C LEU A 109 16.56 -21.19 20.12
N GLY A 110 17.07 -22.18 19.39
CA GLY A 110 16.51 -23.51 19.32
C GLY A 110 15.12 -23.56 18.65
N LEU A 111 14.56 -24.77 18.58
CA LEU A 111 13.32 -25.05 17.86
C LEU A 111 12.09 -24.38 18.50
N ILE A 112 11.97 -24.43 19.83
CA ILE A 112 10.78 -23.94 20.55
C ILE A 112 10.61 -22.42 20.37
N LYS A 113 11.67 -21.63 20.56
CA LYS A 113 11.62 -20.17 20.38
C LYS A 113 11.38 -19.80 18.91
N SER A 114 11.91 -20.58 17.97
CA SER A 114 11.66 -20.39 16.53
C SER A 114 10.18 -20.54 16.18
N ILE A 115 9.53 -21.60 16.69
CA ILE A 115 8.08 -21.79 16.51
C ILE A 115 7.28 -20.65 17.16
N LEU A 116 7.65 -20.26 18.39
CA LEU A 116 6.96 -19.17 19.09
C LEU A 116 7.06 -17.84 18.35
N ARG A 117 8.21 -17.56 17.72
CA ARG A 117 8.44 -16.37 16.89
C ARG A 117 7.52 -16.33 15.66
N VAL A 118 7.31 -17.48 15.00
CA VAL A 118 6.35 -17.61 13.90
C VAL A 118 4.92 -17.38 14.40
N LEU A 119 4.53 -18.00 15.52
CA LEU A 119 3.18 -17.84 16.07
C LEU A 119 2.87 -16.40 16.45
N ILE A 120 3.82 -15.70 17.10
CA ILE A 120 3.66 -14.29 17.46
C ILE A 120 3.61 -13.43 16.19
N GLY A 121 4.48 -13.66 15.22
CA GLY A 121 4.47 -12.92 13.95
C GLY A 121 3.14 -13.05 13.20
N VAL A 122 2.63 -14.28 13.07
CA VAL A 122 1.32 -14.54 12.43
C VAL A 122 0.19 -13.88 13.23
N SER A 123 0.19 -14.00 14.56
CA SER A 123 -0.80 -13.36 15.43
C SER A 123 -0.84 -11.84 15.26
N LEU A 124 0.32 -11.18 15.17
CA LEU A 124 0.41 -9.73 14.95
C LEU A 124 -0.18 -9.32 13.59
N VAL A 125 0.12 -10.06 12.52
CA VAL A 125 -0.43 -9.79 11.19
C VAL A 125 -1.94 -9.98 11.16
N VAL A 126 -2.45 -11.06 11.78
CA VAL A 126 -3.90 -11.32 11.88
C VAL A 126 -4.59 -10.23 12.69
N THR A 127 -4.03 -9.86 13.83
CA THR A 127 -4.57 -8.82 14.72
C THR A 127 -4.67 -7.49 13.99
N TRP A 128 -3.62 -7.08 13.28
CA TRP A 128 -3.65 -5.88 12.44
C TRP A 128 -4.73 -5.97 11.36
N LYS A 129 -4.78 -7.07 10.61
CA LYS A 129 -5.77 -7.25 9.54
C LYS A 129 -7.22 -7.14 10.05
N LEU A 130 -7.49 -7.62 11.26
CA LEU A 130 -8.80 -7.53 11.91
C LEU A 130 -9.14 -6.10 12.36
N ILE A 131 -8.17 -5.35 12.88
CA ILE A 131 -8.36 -3.99 13.43
C ILE A 131 -8.41 -2.93 12.32
N SER A 132 -7.50 -3.00 11.35
CA SER A 132 -7.31 -1.92 10.37
C SER A 132 -8.52 -1.75 9.46
N LYS A 133 -9.18 -2.84 9.06
CA LYS A 133 -10.33 -2.76 8.15
C LYS A 133 -11.53 -1.99 8.73
N PRO A 134 -12.05 -2.28 9.94
CA PRO A 134 -13.12 -1.48 10.53
C PRO A 134 -12.66 -0.06 10.87
N PHE A 135 -11.44 0.10 11.40
CA PHE A 135 -10.89 1.41 11.76
C PHE A 135 -10.78 2.36 10.56
N LEU A 136 -10.21 1.89 9.45
CA LEU A 136 -10.08 2.69 8.23
C LEU A 136 -11.44 2.99 7.63
N ASN A 137 -12.39 2.06 7.63
CA ASN A 137 -13.74 2.36 7.15
C ASN A 137 -14.45 3.41 8.01
N LEU A 138 -14.21 3.41 9.33
CA LEU A 138 -14.76 4.42 10.22
C LEU A 138 -14.24 5.82 9.89
N ILE A 139 -12.94 5.95 9.59
CA ILE A 139 -12.31 7.25 9.26
C ILE A 139 -12.63 7.69 7.82
N PHE A 140 -12.53 6.78 6.85
CA PHE A 140 -12.67 7.13 5.44
C PHE A 140 -14.12 7.32 5.00
N LYS A 141 -15.09 6.59 5.58
CA LYS A 141 -16.51 6.73 5.22
C LYS A 141 -17.03 8.18 5.33
N PRO A 142 -16.83 8.93 6.44
CA PRO A 142 -17.31 10.31 6.52
C PRO A 142 -16.62 11.24 5.50
N ILE A 143 -15.30 11.10 5.32
CA ILE A 143 -14.52 11.93 4.38
C ILE A 143 -15.05 11.74 2.94
N PHE A 144 -15.21 10.49 2.52
CA PHE A 144 -15.70 10.19 1.18
C PHE A 144 -17.16 10.59 0.99
N ASN A 145 -18.03 10.40 1.99
CA ASN A 145 -19.42 10.84 1.91
C ASN A 145 -19.54 12.37 1.74
N VAL A 146 -18.69 13.15 2.40
CA VAL A 146 -18.64 14.61 2.22
C VAL A 146 -18.21 14.96 0.80
N ILE A 147 -17.14 14.34 0.30
CA ILE A 147 -16.64 14.56 -1.07
C ILE A 147 -17.70 14.21 -2.11
N ASP A 148 -18.36 13.06 -1.94
CA ASP A 148 -19.39 12.58 -2.86
C ASP A 148 -20.64 13.49 -2.82
N SER A 149 -21.06 13.93 -1.63
CA SER A 149 -22.17 14.88 -1.47
C SER A 149 -21.88 16.23 -2.13
N ASN A 150 -20.64 16.74 -2.01
CA ASN A 150 -20.23 17.99 -2.65
C ASN A 150 -20.19 17.85 -4.16
N ARG A 151 -19.71 16.71 -4.69
CA ARG A 151 -19.73 16.42 -6.13
C ARG A 151 -21.16 16.32 -6.66
N ALA A 152 -22.06 15.66 -5.93
CA ALA A 152 -23.48 15.56 -6.31
C ALA A 152 -24.15 16.94 -6.39
N LYS A 153 -23.87 17.82 -5.41
CA LYS A 153 -24.32 19.22 -5.43
C LYS A 153 -23.77 19.99 -6.63
N THR A 154 -22.49 19.83 -6.96
CA THR A 154 -21.87 20.49 -8.12
C THR A 154 -22.44 19.98 -9.45
N LYS A 155 -22.66 18.67 -9.61
CA LYS A 155 -23.33 18.09 -10.79
C LYS A 155 -24.76 18.63 -10.93
N SER A 156 -25.53 18.65 -9.84
CA SER A 156 -26.89 19.21 -9.82
C SER A 156 -26.92 20.69 -10.20
N LYS A 157 -25.98 21.51 -9.67
CA LYS A 157 -25.86 22.93 -10.01
C LYS A 157 -25.47 23.15 -11.47
N LYS A 158 -24.55 22.34 -12.01
CA LYS A 158 -24.13 22.39 -13.42
C LYS A 158 -25.27 21.98 -14.36
N ASN A 159 -26.01 20.93 -14.03
CA ASN A 159 -27.18 20.50 -14.80
C ASN A 159 -28.27 21.57 -14.78
N LYS A 160 -28.56 22.17 -13.63
CA LYS A 160 -29.55 23.26 -13.52
C LYS A 160 -29.12 24.52 -14.30
N PHE A 161 -27.83 24.82 -14.33
CA PHE A 161 -27.27 25.90 -15.16
C PHE A 161 -27.37 25.59 -16.65
N LEU A 162 -27.01 24.38 -17.08
CA LEU A 162 -27.13 23.95 -18.48
C LEU A 162 -28.57 23.98 -18.97
N VAL A 163 -29.53 23.47 -18.19
CA VAL A 163 -30.95 23.54 -18.52
C VAL A 163 -31.41 24.99 -18.66
N LYS A 164 -30.96 25.89 -17.77
CA LYS A 164 -31.28 27.32 -17.84
C LYS A 164 -30.64 28.06 -19.03
N PHE A 165 -29.52 27.57 -19.57
CA PHE A 165 -28.89 28.12 -20.78
C PHE A 165 -29.54 27.61 -22.07
N ILE A 166 -30.23 26.47 -22.00
CA ILE A 166 -30.90 25.86 -23.15
C ILE A 166 -32.36 26.33 -23.24
N SER A 167 -32.96 26.78 -22.15
CA SER A 167 -34.31 27.37 -22.12
C SER A 167 -34.50 28.67 -22.91
N ASP A 168 -33.46 29.18 -23.59
CA ASP A 168 -33.59 30.27 -24.56
C ASP A 168 -33.93 29.76 -25.98
N ASP A 169 -33.81 28.44 -26.25
CA ASP A 169 -34.16 27.78 -27.53
C ASP A 169 -34.96 26.47 -27.27
N ASP A 170 -36.28 26.51 -27.46
CA ASP A 170 -37.24 25.39 -27.56
C ASP A 170 -37.36 24.37 -26.37
N GLU A 171 -38.38 24.60 -25.54
CA GLU A 171 -38.46 24.18 -24.13
C GLU A 171 -39.01 22.77 -23.82
N SER A 172 -39.63 22.05 -24.76
CA SER A 172 -40.52 20.91 -24.36
C SER A 172 -40.05 19.48 -24.68
N GLU A 173 -39.06 19.29 -25.56
CA GLU A 173 -38.62 17.95 -25.99
C GLU A 173 -37.27 17.51 -25.37
N PHE A 174 -36.47 18.47 -24.88
CA PHE A 174 -35.13 18.22 -24.36
C PHE A 174 -35.10 17.79 -22.88
N GLU A 175 -36.01 18.29 -22.03
CA GLU A 175 -36.09 17.91 -20.61
C GLU A 175 -36.40 16.41 -20.42
N LYS A 176 -37.31 15.85 -21.22
CA LYS A 176 -37.62 14.41 -21.21
C LYS A 176 -36.45 13.55 -21.68
N THR A 177 -35.59 14.10 -22.55
CA THR A 177 -34.40 13.40 -23.06
C THR A 177 -33.29 13.38 -22.01
N ILE A 178 -33.10 14.47 -21.24
CA ILE A 178 -32.12 14.51 -20.14
C ILE A 178 -32.53 13.65 -18.94
N GLU A 179 -33.83 13.60 -18.62
CA GLU A 179 -34.31 12.77 -17.51
C GLU A 179 -34.15 11.26 -17.82
N ASN A 180 -34.32 10.89 -19.09
CA ASN A 180 -34.04 9.54 -19.61
C ASN A 180 -32.55 9.28 -19.90
N SER A 181 -31.74 10.33 -20.13
CA SER A 181 -30.29 10.23 -20.26
C SER A 181 -29.56 10.25 -18.91
N LYS A 182 -30.21 9.86 -17.82
CA LYS A 182 -29.54 9.20 -16.68
C LYS A 182 -29.04 7.81 -17.09
N VAL A 183 -28.52 7.66 -18.31
CA VAL A 183 -27.53 6.62 -18.57
C VAL A 183 -26.36 7.05 -17.72
N ASN A 184 -26.22 6.40 -16.57
CA ASN A 184 -25.09 6.55 -15.70
C ASN A 184 -23.90 5.95 -16.47
N CYS A 185 -23.36 6.73 -17.40
CA CYS A 185 -22.13 6.46 -18.09
C CYS A 185 -21.03 6.58 -17.03
N ASP A 186 -20.94 5.60 -16.13
CA ASP A 186 -19.82 5.41 -15.21
C ASP A 186 -18.56 4.96 -15.98
N VAL A 187 -18.39 5.47 -17.21
CA VAL A 187 -17.25 5.26 -18.11
C VAL A 187 -15.97 5.76 -17.45
N PHE A 188 -16.07 6.75 -16.56
CA PHE A 188 -14.95 7.24 -15.77
C PHE A 188 -15.02 6.73 -14.34
N LYS A 189 -14.47 5.54 -14.13
CA LYS A 189 -14.22 5.03 -12.80
C LYS A 189 -13.08 5.82 -12.15
N TYR A 190 -13.30 6.34 -10.95
CA TYR A 190 -12.24 7.04 -10.23
C TYR A 190 -11.07 6.08 -9.93
N ARG A 191 -9.86 6.46 -10.32
CA ARG A 191 -8.62 5.71 -10.04
C ARG A 191 -8.44 5.49 -8.53
N TYR A 192 -8.77 6.51 -7.74
CA TYR A 192 -8.67 6.50 -6.29
C TYR A 192 -10.04 6.28 -5.64
N ASN A 193 -10.46 5.02 -5.62
CA ASN A 193 -11.63 4.61 -4.86
C ASN A 193 -11.25 4.38 -3.40
N ARG A 194 -12.19 4.66 -2.48
CA ARG A 194 -12.06 4.39 -1.04
C ARG A 194 -11.48 2.99 -0.76
N ILE A 195 -11.96 1.98 -1.49
CA ILE A 195 -11.54 0.59 -1.33
C ILE A 195 -10.06 0.40 -1.63
N ASN A 196 -9.54 1.01 -2.70
CA ASN A 196 -8.14 0.87 -3.12
C ASN A 196 -7.20 1.55 -2.12
N ILE A 197 -7.57 2.73 -1.62
CA ILE A 197 -6.79 3.46 -0.60
C ILE A 197 -6.76 2.67 0.71
N ILE A 198 -7.91 2.15 1.15
CA ILE A 198 -7.97 1.33 2.37
C ILE A 198 -7.08 0.10 2.21
N ARG A 199 -7.13 -0.61 1.08
CA ARG A 199 -6.26 -1.76 0.82
C ARG A 199 -4.79 -1.36 0.88
N LEU A 200 -4.39 -0.29 0.20
CA LEU A 200 -3.02 0.21 0.20
C LEU A 200 -2.50 0.39 1.64
N ILE A 201 -3.27 1.07 2.49
CA ILE A 201 -2.89 1.35 3.88
C ILE A 201 -2.86 0.07 4.72
N VAL A 202 -3.85 -0.83 4.57
CA VAL A 202 -3.88 -2.11 5.30
C VAL A 202 -2.63 -2.92 4.98
N TYR A 203 -2.30 -3.10 3.70
CA TYR A 203 -1.16 -3.90 3.26
C TYR A 203 0.19 -3.27 3.60
N ALA A 204 0.30 -1.94 3.53
CA ALA A 204 1.48 -1.23 4.02
C ALA A 204 1.69 -1.43 5.52
N GLY A 205 0.60 -1.39 6.31
CA GLY A 205 0.68 -1.65 7.74
C GLY A 205 1.07 -3.09 8.09
N ILE A 206 0.61 -4.09 7.31
CA ILE A 206 1.03 -5.48 7.49
C ILE A 206 2.56 -5.59 7.36
N ALA A 207 3.12 -5.05 6.28
CA ALA A 207 4.56 -5.04 6.05
C ALA A 207 5.32 -4.31 7.17
N MET A 208 4.83 -3.13 7.57
CA MET A 208 5.45 -2.34 8.63
C MET A 208 5.50 -3.09 9.97
N ILE A 209 4.44 -3.85 10.32
CA ILE A 209 4.41 -4.67 11.52
C ILE A 209 5.38 -5.84 11.43
N THR A 210 5.51 -6.47 10.25
CA THR A 210 6.46 -7.57 10.07
C THR A 210 7.90 -7.13 10.26
N VAL A 211 8.25 -5.92 9.83
CA VAL A 211 9.59 -5.35 10.07
C VAL A 211 9.73 -4.84 11.52
N GLY A 212 8.68 -4.17 12.03
CA GLY A 212 8.64 -3.57 13.36
C GLY A 212 8.42 -4.55 14.51
N CYS A 213 8.41 -5.87 14.28
CA CYS A 213 8.20 -6.86 15.33
C CYS A 213 9.44 -7.09 16.22
N LYS A 214 10.62 -6.59 15.83
CA LYS A 214 11.86 -6.68 16.62
C LYS A 214 11.68 -6.28 18.11
N PRO A 215 11.19 -5.07 18.46
CA PRO A 215 10.98 -4.69 19.86
C PRO A 215 10.05 -5.64 20.61
N ILE A 216 9.05 -6.21 19.94
CA ILE A 216 8.12 -7.17 20.54
C ILE A 216 8.86 -8.48 20.87
N PHE A 217 9.72 -8.96 19.98
CA PHE A 217 10.54 -10.13 20.26
C PHE A 217 11.55 -9.88 21.38
N ASP A 218 12.15 -8.69 21.43
CA ASP A 218 13.07 -8.31 22.51
C ASP A 218 12.34 -8.30 23.87
N ILE A 219 11.13 -7.74 23.96
CA ILE A 219 10.30 -7.73 25.19
C ILE A 219 9.91 -9.15 25.65
N VAL A 220 9.62 -10.05 24.71
CA VAL A 220 9.18 -11.43 25.01
C VAL A 220 10.37 -12.37 25.29
N GLY A 221 11.63 -11.90 25.17
CA GLY A 221 12.83 -12.73 25.36
C GLY A 221 13.10 -13.69 24.20
N LEU A 222 12.58 -13.35 23.00
CA LEU A 222 12.77 -14.04 21.72
C LEU A 222 13.77 -13.32 20.80
N GLY A 223 14.27 -12.16 21.24
CA GLY A 223 15.39 -11.48 20.62
C GLY A 223 16.69 -12.25 20.85
N LEU A 224 17.64 -12.07 19.92
CA LEU A 224 19.03 -12.46 20.18
C LEU A 224 19.66 -11.37 21.05
N GLU A 225 19.72 -11.61 22.36
CA GLU A 225 20.58 -10.83 23.24
C GLU A 225 22.04 -11.20 22.96
N LYS A 226 22.68 -10.55 21.99
CA LYS A 226 24.15 -10.47 22.05
C LYS A 226 24.45 -9.61 23.27
N ASN A 227 24.81 -10.27 24.37
CA ASN A 227 25.29 -9.67 25.61
C ASN A 227 26.17 -8.47 25.26
N ILE A 228 25.72 -7.29 25.69
CA ILE A 228 26.52 -6.08 25.65
C ILE A 228 27.56 -6.27 26.76
N ASN A 229 28.71 -6.84 26.41
CA ASN A 229 29.96 -6.60 27.10
C ASN A 229 30.72 -5.50 26.36
#